data_AF-A0A0G1DSH7-F1
#
_entry.id   AF-A0A0G1DSH7-F1
#
_cell.length_a   1.000
_cell.length_b   1.000
_cell.length_c   1.000
_cell.angle_alpha   90.00
_cell.angle_beta   90.00
_cell.angle_gamma   90.00
#
_symmetry.space_group_name_H-M   'P 1'
#
loop_
_entity.id
_entity.type
_entity.pdbx_description
1 polymer ?
#
loop_
_entity_poly.entity_id
_entity_poly.type
_entity_poly.pdbx_seq_one_letter_code
_entity_poly.pdbx_strand_id
1 'polypeptide(L)'
;MKKAIILFWGSLLFAIFLTGPFLALAKIGVGVGIGKIQVDQPLKSGLIYTLPNFVLVNTGNEPSEYGIQIAYHQDQPELRPAKEWFKFEPSQFYLEPDQSQLVQIKLTLPIRGAKPGDYFAFLQGRPLQKTENGMTSVGIAAATKLYFTVAPANIFVGIYYRLGSLYKLYSPWSYVISAIIITALLVVILRRFFSFSIGIGLRKKENKNE
;
A
#
# COMPACT_ATOMS: atom_id res chain seq x y z
N MET A 1 -24.73 -17.89 69.27
CA MET A 1 -23.57 -18.31 68.45
C MET A 1 -23.95 -18.79 67.04
N LYS A 2 -24.92 -19.71 66.86
CA LYS A 2 -25.31 -20.22 65.52
C LYS A 2 -25.77 -19.13 64.51
N LYS A 3 -26.51 -18.10 64.95
CA LYS A 3 -26.98 -17.00 64.07
C LYS A 3 -25.84 -16.10 63.57
N ALA A 4 -24.82 -15.85 64.39
CA ALA A 4 -23.66 -15.04 64.02
C ALA A 4 -22.78 -15.75 62.98
N ILE A 5 -22.65 -17.08 63.10
CA ILE A 5 -21.94 -17.92 62.12
C ILE A 5 -22.66 -17.89 60.77
N ILE A 6 -23.99 -18.02 60.75
CA ILE A 6 -24.78 -17.95 59.50
C ILE A 6 -24.65 -16.58 58.82
N LEU A 7 -24.68 -15.49 59.60
CA LEU A 7 -24.49 -14.13 59.07
C LEU A 7 -23.08 -13.92 58.50
N PHE A 8 -22.05 -14.46 59.17
CA PHE A 8 -20.67 -14.37 58.71
C PHE A 8 -20.45 -15.13 57.40
N TRP A 9 -20.93 -16.38 57.31
CA TRP A 9 -20.84 -17.17 56.07
C TRP A 9 -21.70 -16.59 54.94
N GLY A 10 -22.88 -16.06 55.27
CA GLY A 10 -23.73 -15.36 54.29
C GLY A 10 -23.04 -14.12 53.72
N SER A 11 -22.39 -13.32 54.57
CA SER A 11 -21.64 -12.15 54.13
C SER A 11 -20.40 -12.50 53.30
N LEU A 12 -19.71 -13.61 53.63
CA LEU A 12 -18.53 -14.07 52.90
C LEU A 12 -18.91 -14.60 51.50
N LEU A 13 -19.98 -15.41 51.41
CA LEU A 13 -20.52 -15.88 50.13
C LEU A 13 -21.00 -14.74 49.25
N PHE A 14 -21.63 -13.72 49.84
CA PHE A 14 -22.06 -12.52 49.12
C PHE A 14 -20.87 -11.72 48.59
N ALA A 15 -19.79 -11.58 49.37
CA ALA A 15 -18.56 -10.92 48.92
C ALA A 15 -17.86 -11.67 47.78
N ILE A 16 -17.83 -13.01 47.82
CA ILE A 16 -17.29 -13.85 46.73
C ILE A 16 -18.17 -13.75 45.48
N PHE A 17 -19.50 -13.70 45.63
CA PHE A 17 -20.41 -13.54 44.49
C PHE A 17 -20.28 -12.15 43.83
N LEU A 18 -20.09 -11.09 44.63
CA LEU A 18 -19.84 -9.73 44.15
C LEU A 18 -18.49 -9.56 43.44
N THR A 19 -17.50 -10.36 43.78
CA THR A 19 -16.15 -10.31 43.18
C THR A 19 -15.91 -11.39 42.12
N GLY A 20 -16.86 -12.31 41.94
CA GLY A 20 -16.70 -13.58 41.22
C GLY A 20 -16.55 -13.50 39.70
N PRO A 21 -17.21 -12.61 38.93
CA PRO A 21 -17.12 -12.66 37.47
C PRO A 21 -16.57 -11.38 36.84
N PHE A 22 -15.47 -10.82 37.35
CA PHE A 22 -14.72 -9.76 36.65
C PHE A 22 -13.34 -10.21 36.17
N LEU A 23 -13.12 -11.52 36.01
CA LEU A 23 -12.02 -12.02 35.18
C LEU A 23 -12.40 -11.85 33.70
N ALA A 24 -12.51 -10.61 33.24
CA ALA A 24 -12.55 -10.30 31.82
C ALA A 24 -11.14 -10.53 31.27
N LEU A 25 -10.86 -11.75 30.80
CA LEU A 25 -9.62 -12.01 30.09
C LEU A 25 -9.63 -11.21 28.78
N ALA A 26 -8.73 -10.23 28.71
CA ALA A 26 -8.43 -9.54 27.48
C ALA A 26 -7.80 -10.55 26.49
N LYS A 27 -8.38 -10.63 25.31
CA LYS A 27 -8.04 -11.54 24.24
C LYS A 27 -7.87 -10.71 22.98
N ILE A 28 -6.63 -10.62 22.53
CA ILE A 28 -6.27 -10.02 21.25
C ILE A 28 -6.63 -11.02 20.13
N GLY A 29 -7.25 -10.53 19.06
CA GLY A 29 -7.65 -11.36 17.92
C GLY A 29 -7.48 -10.62 16.60
N VAL A 30 -7.01 -11.33 15.58
CA VAL A 30 -6.90 -10.78 14.21
C VAL A 30 -7.66 -11.69 13.26
N GLY A 31 -8.48 -11.08 12.42
CA GLY A 31 -9.08 -11.68 11.24
C GLY A 31 -8.67 -10.94 9.96
N VAL A 32 -8.73 -11.64 8.84
CA VAL A 32 -8.63 -11.05 7.50
C VAL A 32 -9.89 -11.37 6.69
N GLY A 33 -10.41 -10.40 5.96
CA GLY A 33 -11.67 -10.57 5.23
C GLY A 33 -11.58 -11.46 4.00
N ILE A 34 -10.38 -11.64 3.43
CA ILE A 34 -10.16 -12.47 2.23
C ILE A 34 -9.01 -13.44 2.45
N GLY A 35 -9.19 -14.70 2.07
CA GLY A 35 -8.15 -15.73 2.22
C GLY A 35 -7.10 -15.71 1.10
N LYS A 36 -7.47 -15.22 -0.09
CA LYS A 36 -6.60 -15.24 -1.28
C LYS A 36 -6.86 -14.03 -2.18
N ILE A 37 -5.78 -13.42 -2.66
CA ILE A 37 -5.74 -12.46 -3.76
C ILE A 37 -4.96 -13.14 -4.90
N GLN A 38 -5.61 -13.32 -6.04
CA GLN A 38 -4.97 -13.81 -7.24
C GLN A 38 -5.02 -12.73 -8.31
N VAL A 39 -3.84 -12.39 -8.84
CA VAL A 39 -3.72 -11.44 -9.94
C VAL A 39 -3.62 -12.24 -11.23
N ASP A 40 -4.74 -12.32 -11.96
CA ASP A 40 -4.84 -13.17 -13.15
C ASP A 40 -4.05 -12.63 -14.34
N GLN A 41 -3.79 -11.32 -14.38
CA GLN A 41 -3.04 -10.69 -15.46
C GLN A 41 -1.54 -10.65 -15.15
N PRO A 42 -0.66 -11.08 -16.08
CA PRO A 42 0.77 -10.96 -15.91
C PRO A 42 1.21 -9.51 -15.71
N LEU A 43 1.89 -9.26 -14.60
CA LEU A 43 2.38 -7.94 -14.23
C LEU A 43 3.68 -7.63 -14.97
N LYS A 44 3.82 -6.39 -15.43
CA LYS A 44 4.98 -5.91 -16.18
C LYS A 44 5.88 -5.12 -15.25
N SER A 45 7.18 -5.37 -15.36
CA SER A 45 8.21 -4.68 -14.58
C SER A 45 8.15 -3.15 -14.79
N GLY A 46 8.37 -2.39 -13.73
CA GLY A 46 8.34 -0.93 -13.73
C GLY A 46 6.97 -0.31 -13.44
N LEU A 47 5.87 -1.06 -13.49
CA LEU A 47 4.53 -0.51 -13.22
C LEU A 47 4.19 -0.49 -11.71
N ILE A 48 3.25 0.39 -11.36
CA ILE A 48 2.61 0.45 -10.04
C ILE A 48 1.19 -0.09 -10.21
N TYR A 49 0.83 -1.06 -9.39
CA TYR A 49 -0.46 -1.73 -9.41
C TYR A 49 -1.20 -1.49 -8.11
N THR A 50 -2.50 -1.18 -8.20
CA THR A 50 -3.40 -1.19 -7.05
C THR A 50 -4.03 -2.57 -6.97
N LEU A 51 -3.73 -3.31 -5.90
CA LEU A 51 -4.32 -4.62 -5.64
C LEU A 51 -5.68 -4.47 -4.94
N PRO A 52 -6.52 -5.53 -4.91
CA PRO A 52 -7.74 -5.53 -4.11
C PRO A 52 -7.47 -5.14 -2.65
N ASN A 53 -8.43 -4.42 -2.06
CA ASN A 53 -8.31 -3.97 -0.68
C ASN A 53 -8.19 -5.16 0.26
N PHE A 54 -7.28 -5.05 1.22
CA PHE A 54 -7.12 -6.00 2.31
C PHE A 54 -7.92 -5.51 3.52
N VAL A 55 -8.77 -6.37 4.05
CA VAL A 55 -9.61 -6.06 5.22
C VAL A 55 -8.99 -6.73 6.43
N LEU A 56 -8.61 -5.94 7.43
CA LEU A 56 -8.18 -6.43 8.73
C LEU A 56 -9.30 -6.20 9.74
N VAL A 57 -9.62 -7.21 10.55
CA VAL A 57 -10.68 -7.15 11.56
C VAL A 57 -10.08 -7.49 12.92
N ASN A 58 -10.42 -6.71 13.93
CA ASN A 58 -10.15 -7.09 15.32
C ASN A 58 -11.21 -8.11 15.75
N THR A 59 -10.81 -9.37 15.88
CA THR A 59 -11.70 -10.45 16.35
C THR A 59 -11.57 -10.71 17.85
N GLY A 60 -10.77 -9.89 18.53
CA GLY A 60 -10.58 -9.89 19.97
C GLY A 60 -11.61 -9.03 20.70
N ASN A 61 -11.56 -9.08 22.03
CA ASN A 61 -12.33 -8.20 22.92
C ASN A 61 -11.48 -7.07 23.50
N GLU A 62 -10.24 -6.92 23.04
CA GLU A 62 -9.31 -5.88 23.45
C GLU A 62 -9.05 -4.92 22.29
N PRO A 63 -9.16 -3.60 22.49
CA PRO A 63 -8.73 -2.65 21.50
C PRO A 63 -7.22 -2.69 21.30
N SER A 64 -6.75 -2.51 20.08
CA SER A 64 -5.32 -2.66 19.77
C SER A 64 -4.88 -1.91 18.54
N GLU A 65 -3.59 -1.59 18.49
CA GLU A 65 -2.94 -1.10 17.29
C GLU A 65 -2.52 -2.28 16.40
N TYR A 66 -2.83 -2.19 15.11
CA TYR A 66 -2.56 -3.21 14.12
C TYR A 66 -1.67 -2.69 13.01
N GLY A 67 -0.92 -3.60 12.40
CA GLY A 67 -0.08 -3.32 11.25
C GLY A 67 -0.06 -4.49 10.27
N ILE A 68 0.39 -4.20 9.06
CA ILE A 68 0.48 -5.18 7.98
C ILE A 68 1.93 -5.38 7.59
N GLN A 69 2.29 -6.64 7.35
CA GLN A 69 3.61 -7.02 6.90
C GLN A 69 3.57 -8.13 5.85
N ILE A 70 4.64 -8.22 5.08
CA ILE A 70 4.86 -9.32 4.15
C ILE A 70 5.60 -10.45 4.86
N ALA A 71 5.05 -11.66 4.78
CA ALA A 71 5.65 -12.89 5.28
C ALA A 71 5.78 -13.93 4.15
N TYR A 72 6.67 -14.91 4.35
CA TYR A 72 6.97 -15.95 3.36
C TYR A 72 6.95 -17.32 4.01
N HIS A 73 6.63 -18.35 3.23
CA HIS A 73 6.87 -19.73 3.66
C HIS A 73 8.36 -20.08 3.48
N GLN A 74 8.90 -20.92 4.35
CA GLN A 74 10.30 -21.34 4.26
C GLN A 74 10.55 -22.15 2.97
N ASP A 75 9.63 -23.04 2.63
CA ASP A 75 9.73 -23.95 1.48
C ASP A 75 8.67 -23.63 0.41
N GLN A 76 8.59 -22.37 -0.04
CA GLN A 76 7.73 -22.01 -1.18
C GLN A 76 8.44 -22.25 -2.51
N PRO A 77 7.80 -22.91 -3.49
CA PRO A 77 8.35 -23.08 -4.84
C PRO A 77 8.38 -21.77 -5.64
N GLU A 78 7.45 -20.84 -5.37
CA GLU A 78 7.35 -19.57 -6.08
C GLU A 78 8.35 -18.52 -5.57
N LEU A 79 8.64 -17.53 -6.42
CA LEU A 79 9.55 -16.45 -6.11
C LEU A 79 9.03 -15.57 -4.96
N ARG A 80 9.95 -15.06 -4.14
CA ARG A 80 9.65 -14.17 -3.03
C ARG A 80 9.70 -12.72 -3.51
N PRO A 81 8.58 -11.97 -3.47
CA PRO A 81 8.61 -10.56 -3.81
C PRO A 81 9.25 -9.77 -2.67
N ALA A 82 10.04 -8.75 -2.97
CA ALA A 82 10.69 -7.98 -1.91
C ALA A 82 9.67 -7.13 -1.13
N LYS A 83 9.91 -6.90 0.17
CA LYS A 83 8.95 -6.21 1.05
C LYS A 83 8.73 -4.77 0.61
N GLU A 84 9.78 -4.12 0.14
CA GLU A 84 9.78 -2.75 -0.37
C GLU A 84 8.94 -2.55 -1.65
N TRP A 85 8.51 -3.63 -2.31
CA TRP A 85 7.59 -3.53 -3.44
C TRP A 85 6.18 -3.16 -2.98
N PHE A 86 5.85 -3.34 -1.69
CA PHE A 86 4.52 -3.16 -1.16
C PHE A 86 4.42 -1.87 -0.36
N LYS A 87 3.36 -1.10 -0.61
CA LYS A 87 2.96 0.03 0.22
C LYS A 87 1.51 -0.16 0.66
N PHE A 88 1.29 0.02 1.96
CA PHE A 88 -0.01 -0.14 2.61
C PHE A 88 -0.51 1.23 3.07
N GLU A 89 -1.76 1.53 2.77
CA GLU A 89 -2.41 2.79 3.14
C GLU A 89 -3.80 2.49 3.74
N PRO A 90 -3.99 2.66 5.06
CA PRO A 90 -2.98 2.97 6.09
C PRO A 90 -2.03 1.79 6.37
N SER A 91 -0.81 2.07 6.83
CA SER A 91 0.17 1.03 7.22
C SER A 91 0.02 0.56 8.67
N GLN A 92 -0.50 1.44 9.53
CA GLN A 92 -0.76 1.22 10.95
C GLN A 92 -2.05 1.93 11.31
N PHE A 93 -2.85 1.33 12.18
CA PHE A 93 -4.14 1.88 12.58
C PHE A 93 -4.63 1.19 13.85
N TYR A 94 -5.47 1.88 14.59
CA TYR A 94 -6.07 1.40 15.82
C TYR A 94 -7.48 0.86 15.55
N LEU A 95 -7.82 -0.29 16.14
CA LEU A 95 -9.13 -0.92 16.01
C LEU A 95 -9.69 -1.27 17.39
N GLU A 96 -10.94 -0.87 17.60
CA GLU A 96 -11.79 -1.39 18.66
C GLU A 96 -12.21 -2.85 18.37
N PRO A 97 -12.69 -3.61 19.38
CA PRO A 97 -13.28 -4.93 19.17
C PRO A 97 -14.35 -4.94 18.06
N ASP A 98 -14.33 -5.99 17.23
CA ASP A 98 -15.21 -6.20 16.07
C ASP A 98 -15.13 -5.12 14.98
N GLN A 99 -14.23 -4.15 15.11
CA GLN A 99 -14.00 -3.13 14.10
C GLN A 99 -13.11 -3.67 12.97
N SER A 100 -13.40 -3.23 11.74
CA SER A 100 -12.62 -3.55 10.55
C SER A 100 -12.01 -2.31 9.89
N GLN A 101 -10.80 -2.44 9.36
CA GLN A 101 -10.16 -1.43 8.53
C GLN A 101 -9.92 -1.96 7.12
N LEU A 102 -10.29 -1.14 6.13
CA LEU A 102 -9.89 -1.32 4.75
C LEU A 102 -8.49 -0.74 4.53
N VAL A 103 -7.61 -1.55 3.96
CA VAL A 103 -6.25 -1.15 3.61
C VAL A 103 -6.03 -1.30 2.13
N GLN A 104 -5.65 -0.20 1.49
CA GLN A 104 -5.26 -0.19 0.10
C GLN A 104 -3.83 -0.71 -0.02
N ILE A 105 -3.61 -1.60 -0.99
CA ILE A 105 -2.30 -2.18 -1.28
C ILE A 105 -1.82 -1.70 -2.64
N LYS A 106 -0.64 -1.08 -2.64
CA LYS A 106 0.06 -0.68 -3.86
C LYS A 106 1.29 -1.56 -4.04
N LEU A 107 1.35 -2.29 -5.15
CA LEU A 107 2.48 -3.11 -5.56
C LEU A 107 3.29 -2.35 -6.62
N THR A 108 4.51 -1.97 -6.27
CA THR A 108 5.46 -1.32 -7.16
C THR A 108 6.50 -2.33 -7.64
N LEU A 109 6.39 -2.77 -8.89
CA LEU A 109 7.40 -3.64 -9.48
C LEU A 109 8.62 -2.82 -9.92
N PRO A 110 9.84 -3.16 -9.47
CA PRO A 110 11.03 -2.45 -9.88
C PRO A 110 11.32 -2.71 -11.36
N ILE A 111 11.99 -1.76 -12.01
CA ILE A 111 12.39 -1.87 -13.43
C ILE A 111 13.52 -2.88 -13.60
N ARG A 112 14.36 -3.02 -12.58
CA ARG A 112 15.51 -3.95 -12.52
C ARG A 112 15.39 -4.82 -11.28
N GLY A 113 15.77 -6.09 -11.40
CA GLY A 113 15.81 -7.03 -10.27
C GLY A 113 14.54 -7.85 -10.04
N ALA A 114 13.41 -7.49 -10.65
CA ALA A 114 12.24 -8.36 -10.70
C ALA A 114 12.50 -9.49 -11.72
N LYS A 115 12.69 -10.72 -11.23
CA LYS A 115 12.83 -11.90 -12.08
C LYS A 115 11.46 -12.26 -12.69
N PRO A 116 11.36 -12.60 -13.99
CA PRO A 116 10.13 -13.13 -14.54
C PRO A 116 9.76 -14.46 -13.88
N GLY A 117 8.46 -14.72 -13.72
CA GLY A 117 7.93 -15.94 -13.11
C GLY A 117 6.84 -15.69 -12.08
N ASP A 118 6.43 -16.76 -11.41
CA ASP A 118 5.35 -16.74 -10.42
C ASP A 118 5.88 -16.32 -9.05
N TYR A 119 5.14 -15.43 -8.40
CA TYR A 119 5.45 -14.91 -7.08
C TYR A 119 4.35 -15.26 -6.09
N PHE A 120 4.79 -15.53 -4.86
CA PHE A 120 3.92 -15.81 -3.74
C PHE A 120 4.38 -15.08 -2.48
N ALA A 121 3.42 -14.50 -1.76
CA ALA A 121 3.64 -13.92 -0.44
C ALA A 121 2.38 -13.98 0.42
N PHE A 122 2.57 -13.92 1.73
CA PHE A 122 1.49 -13.71 2.69
C PHE A 122 1.40 -12.23 3.07
N LEU A 123 0.23 -11.65 2.89
CA LEU A 123 -0.13 -10.35 3.45
C LEU A 123 -0.66 -10.58 4.86
N GLN A 124 0.16 -10.32 5.86
CA GLN A 124 -0.13 -10.66 7.25
C GLN A 124 -0.54 -9.42 8.05
N GLY A 125 -1.72 -9.47 8.64
CA GLY A 125 -2.17 -8.56 9.67
C GLY A 125 -1.77 -9.06 11.06
N ARG A 126 -1.24 -8.19 11.91
CA ARG A 126 -0.87 -8.51 13.28
C ARG A 126 -1.03 -7.31 14.23
N PRO A 127 -1.27 -7.52 15.53
CA PRO A 127 -1.18 -6.46 16.52
C PRO A 127 0.27 -5.98 16.66
N LEU A 128 0.46 -4.70 16.96
CA LEU A 128 1.76 -4.07 17.18
C LEU A 128 2.13 -3.97 18.66
N GLN A 129 1.27 -4.46 19.57
CA GLN A 129 1.54 -4.42 21.01
C GLN A 129 2.88 -5.08 21.36
N LYS A 130 3.63 -4.44 22.26
CA LYS A 130 4.88 -4.97 22.80
C LYS A 130 4.53 -5.96 23.91
N THR A 131 5.01 -7.20 23.81
CA THR A 131 4.89 -8.18 24.89
C THR A 131 5.50 -7.62 26.16
N GLU A 132 4.72 -7.48 27.23
CA GLU A 132 5.26 -7.14 28.55
C GLU A 132 6.23 -8.22 29.02
N ASN A 133 7.34 -7.76 29.61
CA ASN A 133 8.51 -8.57 29.95
C ASN A 133 8.14 -9.84 30.76
N GLY A 134 8.48 -11.02 30.22
CA GLY A 134 8.43 -12.29 30.95
C GLY A 134 7.30 -13.24 30.58
N MET A 135 6.32 -12.82 29.77
CA MET A 135 5.28 -13.72 29.26
C MET A 135 5.62 -14.28 27.88
N THR A 136 5.50 -15.61 27.72
CA THR A 136 5.59 -16.26 26.41
C THR A 136 4.29 -15.97 25.64
N SER A 137 4.30 -14.95 24.79
CA SER A 137 3.16 -14.63 23.93
C SER A 137 3.36 -15.28 22.55
N VAL A 138 2.44 -16.19 22.18
CA VAL A 138 2.35 -16.68 20.80
C VAL A 138 1.66 -15.58 20.00
N GLY A 139 2.43 -14.87 19.17
CA GLY A 139 1.90 -13.79 18.36
C GLY A 139 0.75 -14.25 17.45
N ILE A 140 -0.42 -13.65 17.65
CA ILE A 140 -1.62 -13.92 16.85
C ILE A 140 -1.53 -13.09 15.57
N ALA A 141 -1.65 -13.73 14.42
CA ALA A 141 -1.64 -13.06 13.13
C ALA A 141 -2.53 -13.80 12.14
N ALA A 142 -3.20 -13.06 11.27
CA ALA A 142 -3.98 -13.61 10.17
C ALA A 142 -3.41 -13.14 8.84
N ALA A 143 -3.46 -13.99 7.83
CA ALA A 143 -2.79 -13.73 6.57
C ALA A 143 -3.66 -14.06 5.36
N THR A 144 -3.55 -13.20 4.34
CA THR A 144 -4.11 -13.42 3.01
C THR A 144 -3.01 -13.89 2.07
N LYS A 145 -3.27 -14.93 1.30
CA LYS A 145 -2.36 -15.44 0.26
C LYS A 145 -2.38 -14.52 -0.95
N LEU A 146 -1.23 -14.02 -1.39
CA LEU A 146 -1.09 -13.22 -2.61
C LEU A 146 -0.33 -13.99 -3.68
N TYR A 147 -0.94 -14.16 -4.85
CA TYR A 147 -0.33 -14.76 -6.04
C TYR A 147 -0.34 -13.78 -7.20
N PHE A 148 0.81 -13.65 -7.87
CA PHE A 148 0.91 -12.89 -9.11
C PHE A 148 2.08 -13.37 -9.96
N THR A 149 1.99 -13.19 -11.27
CA THR A 149 3.04 -13.56 -12.22
C THR A 149 3.69 -12.31 -12.78
N VAL A 150 5.02 -12.27 -12.82
CA VAL A 150 5.78 -11.20 -13.50
C VAL A 150 6.13 -11.67 -14.91
N ALA A 151 5.62 -10.95 -15.91
CA ALA A 151 5.92 -11.20 -17.31
C ALA A 151 7.38 -10.89 -17.65
N PRO A 152 8.00 -11.65 -18.58
CA PRO A 152 9.32 -11.30 -19.09
C PRO A 152 9.26 -9.94 -19.80
N ALA A 153 10.11 -9.01 -19.37
CA ALA A 153 10.22 -7.69 -19.97
C ALA A 153 11.69 -7.38 -20.25
N ASN A 154 11.98 -6.94 -21.48
CA ASN A 154 13.26 -6.33 -21.79
C ASN A 154 13.41 -5.02 -20.99
N ILE A 155 14.61 -4.70 -20.53
CA ILE A 155 14.88 -3.51 -19.68
C ILE A 155 14.34 -2.22 -20.33
N PHE A 156 14.44 -2.09 -21.66
CA PHE A 156 13.87 -0.96 -22.42
C PHE A 156 12.35 -0.89 -22.35
N VAL A 157 11.68 -2.03 -22.38
CA VAL A 157 10.22 -2.15 -22.26
C VAL A 157 9.77 -1.77 -20.83
N GLY A 158 10.52 -2.18 -19.80
CA GLY A 158 10.26 -1.79 -18.41
C GLY A 158 10.39 -0.28 -18.17
N ILE A 159 11.37 0.38 -18.80
CA ILE A 159 11.51 1.85 -18.74
C ILE A 159 10.32 2.54 -19.42
N TYR A 160 9.93 2.08 -20.61
CA TYR A 160 8.76 2.62 -21.32
C TYR A 160 7.48 2.54 -20.47
N TYR A 161 7.24 1.39 -19.84
CA TYR A 161 6.09 1.22 -18.96
C TYR A 161 6.16 2.07 -17.69
N ARG A 162 7.34 2.20 -17.07
CA ARG A 162 7.51 3.11 -15.92
C ARG A 162 7.13 4.54 -16.28
N LEU A 163 7.68 5.06 -17.38
CA LEU A 163 7.38 6.41 -17.86
C LEU A 163 5.87 6.58 -18.11
N GLY A 164 5.24 5.64 -18.80
CA GLY A 164 3.78 5.65 -19.01
C GLY A 164 2.98 5.63 -17.70
N SER A 165 3.40 4.86 -16.70
CA SER A 165 2.70 4.81 -15.40
C SER A 165 2.78 6.11 -14.62
N LEU A 166 3.96 6.74 -14.58
CA LEU A 166 4.14 8.04 -13.95
C LEU A 166 3.34 9.12 -14.70
N TYR A 167 3.30 9.04 -16.03
CA TYR A 167 2.53 9.95 -16.85
C TYR A 167 1.02 9.89 -16.56
N LYS A 168 0.49 8.69 -16.29
CA LYS A 168 -0.91 8.49 -15.85
C LYS A 168 -1.13 8.92 -14.40
N LEU A 169 -0.19 8.64 -13.51
CA LEU A 169 -0.31 8.95 -12.08
C LEU A 169 -0.32 10.47 -11.79
N TYR A 170 0.47 11.24 -12.56
CA TYR A 170 0.59 12.69 -12.44
C TYR A 170 -0.27 13.46 -13.47
N SER A 171 -1.17 12.77 -14.16
CA SER A 171 -2.17 13.41 -15.02
C SER A 171 -3.07 14.29 -14.15
N PRO A 172 -3.27 15.59 -14.46
CA PRO A 172 -3.10 16.20 -15.79
C PRO A 172 -1.79 16.97 -16.03
N TRP A 173 -0.94 17.17 -15.03
CA TRP A 173 0.26 18.02 -15.13
C TRP A 173 1.31 17.51 -16.13
N SER A 174 1.34 16.19 -16.35
CA SER A 174 2.21 15.54 -17.33
C SER A 174 1.98 16.04 -18.77
N TYR A 175 0.73 16.32 -19.16
CA TYR A 175 0.40 16.89 -20.46
C TYR A 175 0.88 18.33 -20.61
N VAL A 176 0.74 19.14 -19.56
CA VAL A 176 1.14 20.55 -19.56
C VAL A 176 2.65 20.69 -19.73
N ILE A 177 3.43 19.90 -18.97
CA ILE A 177 4.89 19.93 -19.05
C ILE A 177 5.37 19.49 -20.44
N SER A 178 4.78 18.43 -20.99
CA SER A 178 5.16 17.95 -22.33
C SER A 178 4.81 18.94 -23.43
N ALA A 179 3.66 19.63 -23.34
CA ALA A 179 3.28 20.68 -24.26
C ALA A 179 4.28 21.86 -24.22
N ILE A 180 4.72 22.26 -23.03
CA ILE A 180 5.73 23.32 -22.86
C ILE A 180 7.07 22.92 -23.49
N ILE A 181 7.53 21.69 -23.25
CA ILE A 181 8.80 21.18 -23.82
C ILE A 181 8.74 21.12 -25.35
N ILE A 182 7.65 20.59 -25.91
CA ILE A 182 7.45 20.52 -27.38
C ILE A 182 7.43 21.93 -27.98
N THR A 183 6.75 22.87 -27.34
CA THR A 183 6.67 24.27 -27.81
C THR A 183 8.04 24.94 -27.77
N ALA A 184 8.81 24.74 -26.69
CA ALA A 184 10.17 25.27 -26.58
C ALA A 184 11.12 24.69 -27.65
N LEU A 185 11.05 23.38 -27.89
CA LEU A 185 11.82 22.71 -28.95
C LEU A 185 11.47 23.24 -30.34
N LEU A 186 10.18 23.42 -30.62
CA LEU A 186 9.72 24.02 -31.88
C LEU A 186 10.27 25.44 -32.06
N VAL A 187 10.25 26.28 -31.01
CA VAL A 187 10.81 27.64 -31.07
C VAL A 187 12.31 27.62 -31.34
N VAL A 188 13.08 26.74 -30.70
CA VAL A 188 14.52 26.63 -30.91
C VAL A 188 14.84 26.15 -32.33
N ILE A 189 14.12 25.15 -32.83
CA ILE A 189 14.29 24.62 -34.19
C ILE A 189 13.93 25.71 -35.22
N LEU A 190 12.80 26.40 -35.04
CA LEU A 190 12.39 27.50 -35.91
C LEU A 190 13.43 28.64 -35.91
N ARG A 191 13.97 29.02 -34.75
CA ARG A 191 15.04 30.01 -34.66
C ARG A 191 16.35 29.56 -35.33
N ARG A 192 16.64 28.25 -35.32
CA ARG A 192 17.86 27.69 -35.91
C ARG A 192 17.78 27.57 -37.43
N PHE A 193 16.59 27.29 -37.98
CA PHE A 193 16.40 27.08 -39.43
C PHE A 193 15.89 28.32 -40.17
N PHE A 194 15.21 29.25 -39.49
CA PHE A 194 14.73 30.48 -40.09
C PHE A 194 15.52 31.67 -39.55
N SER A 195 16.67 31.95 -40.16
CA SER A 195 17.24 33.30 -40.11
C SER A 195 16.31 34.21 -40.91
N PHE A 196 15.30 34.78 -40.24
CA PHE A 196 14.41 35.78 -40.84
C PHE A 196 15.24 37.00 -41.26
N SER A 197 15.66 37.04 -42.53
CA SER A 197 16.16 38.26 -43.17
C SER A 197 14.94 39.15 -43.45
N ILE A 198 14.53 39.92 -42.44
CA ILE A 198 13.53 40.98 -42.61
C ILE A 198 14.19 42.09 -43.43
N GLY A 199 14.06 42.00 -44.76
CA GLY A 199 14.40 43.08 -45.69
C GLY A 199 13.27 44.09 -45.70
N ILE A 200 13.36 45.13 -44.86
CA ILE A 200 12.46 46.29 -44.94
C ILE A 200 12.86 47.10 -46.17
N GLY A 201 12.22 46.81 -47.30
CA GLY A 201 12.35 47.60 -48.52
C GLY A 201 11.66 48.96 -48.35
N LEU A 202 12.39 49.97 -47.87
CA LEU A 202 11.94 51.36 -47.94
C LEU A 202 11.84 51.78 -49.41
N ARG A 203 10.62 51.75 -49.97
CA ARG A 203 10.33 52.36 -51.28
C ARG A 203 10.60 53.86 -51.20
N LYS A 204 11.71 54.31 -51.77
CA LYS A 204 12.02 55.73 -52.01
C LYS A 204 10.99 56.28 -52.99
N LYS A 205 10.20 57.25 -52.55
CA LYS A 205 9.22 57.98 -53.37
C LYS A 205 9.99 58.98 -54.24
N GLU A 206 10.07 58.72 -55.54
CA GLU A 206 10.62 59.64 -56.53
C GLU A 206 9.50 60.58 -56.97
N ASN A 207 9.53 61.83 -56.49
CA ASN A 207 8.63 62.88 -56.95
C ASN A 207 9.18 63.47 -58.25
N LYS A 208 8.42 63.28 -59.33
CA LYS A 208 8.63 63.84 -60.65
C LYS A 208 8.06 65.27 -60.66
N ASN A 209 8.89 66.26 -60.94
CA ASN A 209 8.45 67.63 -61.25
C ASN A 209 8.21 67.73 -62.76
N GLU A 210 7.00 68.08 -63.15
CA GLU A 210 6.66 68.84 -64.37
C GLU A 210 5.62 69.89 -63.99
#